data_AF-A0A7C6AUC5-F1
#
_entry.id   AF-A0A7C6AUC5-F1
#
_cell.length_a   1.000
_cell.length_b   1.000
_cell.length_c   1.000
_cell.angle_alpha   90.00
_cell.angle_beta   90.00
_cell.angle_gamma   90.00
#
_symmetry.space_group_name_H-M   'P 1'
#
loop_
_entity.id
_entity.type
_entity.pdbx_description
1 polymer ?
#
loop_
_entity_poly.entity_id
_entity_poly.type
_entity_poly.pdbx_seq_one_letter_code
_entity_poly.pdbx_strand_id
1 'polypeptide(L)' 'MKGYLVLILLFGFTIFEAHAQNPIIRDRFSADPSARVFNGRVYVFPSHDIPVPEGKNLRKGWFCMEDY' A
#
# COMPACT_ATOMS: atom_id res chain seq x y z
N MET A 1 26.87 36.51 -3.30
CA MET A 1 26.57 35.59 -4.43
C MET A 1 26.99 34.14 -4.17
N LYS A 2 28.22 33.85 -3.68
CA LYS A 2 28.68 32.46 -3.42
C LYS A 2 27.86 31.68 -2.36
N GLY A 3 27.35 32.34 -1.31
CA GLY A 3 26.55 31.69 -0.26
C GLY A 3 25.17 31.18 -0.74
N TYR A 4 24.53 31.90 -1.67
CA TYR A 4 23.27 31.46 -2.27
C TYR A 4 23.47 30.24 -3.17
N LEU A 5 24.63 30.11 -3.83
CA LEU A 5 24.97 28.94 -4.63
C LEU A 5 25.08 27.66 -3.78
N VAL A 6 25.69 27.76 -2.60
CA VAL A 6 25.78 26.63 -1.64
C VAL A 6 24.40 26.23 -1.14
N LEU A 7 23.53 27.21 -0.86
CA LEU A 7 22.16 26.95 -0.41
C LEU A 7 21.33 26.23 -1.48
N ILE A 8 21.46 26.63 -2.75
CA ILE A 8 20.78 26.00 -3.90
C ILE A 8 21.25 24.56 -4.11
N LEU A 9 22.55 24.28 -3.95
CA LEU A 9 23.10 22.93 -4.06
C LEU A 9 22.61 22.01 -2.94
N LEU A 10 22.49 22.52 -1.71
CA LEU A 10 21.94 21.77 -0.59
C LEU A 10 20.45 21.45 -0.78
N PHE A 11 19.67 22.41 -1.31
CA PHE A 11 18.25 22.20 -1.61
C PHE A 11 18.00 21.27 -2.81
N GLY A 12 18.89 21.28 -3.80
CA GLY A 12 18.81 20.38 -4.96
C GLY A 12 19.07 18.91 -4.60
N PHE A 13 19.81 18.63 -3.52
CA PHE A 13 20.15 17.27 -3.11
C PHE A 13 19.01 16.58 -2.34
N THR A 14 18.04 17.33 -1.82
CA THR A 14 16.95 16.79 -0.97
C THR A 14 15.71 16.35 -1.76
N ILE A 15 15.71 16.42 -3.09
CA ILE A 15 14.55 16.06 -3.94
C ILE A 15 14.68 14.64 -4.51
N PHE A 16 15.24 13.71 -3.74
CA PHE A 16 15.13 12.29 -4.08
C PHE A 16 13.78 11.79 -3.58
N GLU A 17 12.82 11.70 -4.51
CA GLU A 17 11.55 11.01 -4.29
C GLU A 17 11.83 9.56 -3.90
N ALA A 18 11.29 9.14 -2.75
CA ALA A 18 11.41 7.78 -2.29
C ALA A 18 10.53 6.87 -3.16
N HIS A 19 11.14 6.17 -4.11
CA HIS A 19 10.44 5.17 -4.91
C HIS A 19 10.23 3.89 -4.08
N ALA A 20 8.99 3.44 -3.98
CA ALA A 20 8.62 2.18 -3.36
C ALA A 20 7.77 1.33 -4.32
N GLN A 21 7.84 0.01 -4.18
CA GLN A 21 7.08 -0.93 -5.02
C GLN A 21 5.60 -1.04 -4.61
N ASN A 22 5.18 -0.36 -3.55
CA ASN A 22 3.84 -0.44 -3.02
C ASN A 22 2.81 0.36 -3.85
N PRO A 23 1.51 -0.01 -3.77
CA PRO A 23 1.05 -1.29 -3.23
C PRO A 23 1.46 -2.45 -4.16
N ILE A 24 1.73 -3.63 -3.57
CA ILE A 24 2.16 -4.82 -4.33
C ILE A 24 1.01 -5.49 -5.09
N ILE A 25 -0.22 -5.15 -4.73
CA ILE A 25 -1.47 -5.52 -5.40
C ILE A 25 -2.17 -4.20 -5.77
N ARG A 26 -2.57 -4.01 -7.04
CA ARG A 26 -3.07 -2.71 -7.55
C ARG A 26 -4.51 -2.77 -8.08
N ASP A 27 -5.06 -3.96 -8.25
CA ASP A 27 -6.34 -4.23 -8.91
C ASP A 27 -7.49 -4.57 -7.95
N ARG A 28 -7.21 -4.73 -6.65
CA ARG A 28 -8.18 -5.08 -5.61
C ARG A 28 -7.79 -4.47 -4.26
N PHE A 29 -8.76 -4.37 -3.35
CA PHE A 29 -8.49 -4.05 -1.96
C PHE A 29 -8.09 -5.32 -1.20
N SER A 30 -7.14 -5.15 -0.28
CA SER A 30 -6.58 -6.25 0.50
C SER A 30 -6.11 -5.71 1.86
N ALA A 31 -6.43 -6.38 2.95
CA ALA A 31 -6.00 -6.03 4.30
C ALA A 31 -5.42 -7.24 5.04
N ASP A 32 -4.97 -7.01 6.28
CA ASP A 32 -4.50 -8.03 7.22
C ASP A 32 -3.54 -9.09 6.62
N PRO A 33 -2.47 -8.69 5.91
CA PRO A 33 -1.60 -9.63 5.22
C PRO A 33 -0.84 -10.50 6.22
N SER A 34 -0.98 -11.82 6.06
CA SER A 34 -0.03 -12.78 6.63
C SER A 34 0.98 -13.20 5.55
N ALA A 35 2.24 -13.38 5.92
CA ALA A 35 3.31 -13.75 5.00
C ALA A 35 3.96 -15.08 5.40
N ARG A 36 4.21 -15.95 4.42
CA ARG A 36 4.96 -17.20 4.62
C ARG A 36 6.01 -17.36 3.54
N VAL A 37 7.13 -18.00 3.89
CA VAL A 37 8.20 -18.30 2.94
C VAL A 37 8.20 -19.78 2.64
N PHE A 38 8.03 -20.14 1.37
CA PHE A 38 8.12 -21.52 0.89
C PHE A 38 9.02 -21.56 -0.35
N ASN A 39 9.97 -22.50 -0.40
CA ASN A 39 10.87 -22.70 -1.56
C ASN A 39 11.53 -21.41 -2.09
N GLY A 40 11.96 -20.53 -1.17
CA GLY A 40 12.61 -19.26 -1.53
C GLY A 40 11.67 -18.16 -2.05
N ARG A 41 10.35 -18.32 -1.94
CA ARG A 41 9.36 -17.31 -2.34
C ARG A 41 8.51 -16.87 -1.15
N VAL A 42 8.19 -15.57 -1.11
CA VAL A 42 7.24 -15.00 -0.15
C VAL A 42 5.83 -15.13 -0.74
N TYR A 43 4.93 -15.72 0.04
CA TYR A 43 3.51 -15.83 -0.24
C TYR A 43 2.77 -14.95 0.75
N VAL A 44 1.96 -14.03 0.23
CA VAL A 44 1.14 -13.12 1.02
C VAL A 44 -0.30 -13.59 0.95
N PHE A 45 -0.94 -13.78 2.10
CA PHE A 45 -2.33 -14.18 2.26
C PHE A 45 -3.08 -13.04 2.97
N PRO A 46 -3.62 -12.07 2.22
CA PRO A 46 -4.43 -10.99 2.77
C PRO A 46 -5.92 -11.38 2.83
N SER A 47 -6.74 -10.54 3.46
CA SER A 47 -8.19 -10.54 3.26
C SER A 47 -8.56 -10.07 1.85
N HIS A 48 -9.74 -10.50 1.37
CA HIS A 48 -10.35 -10.03 0.13
C HIS A 48 -11.43 -8.98 0.46
N ASP A 49 -10.98 -7.74 0.68
CA ASP A 49 -11.89 -6.66 1.09
C ASP A 49 -12.71 -6.16 -0.12
N ILE A 50 -14.04 -6.10 0.07
CA ILE A 50 -14.99 -5.56 -0.89
C ILE A 50 -15.93 -4.55 -0.23
N PRO A 51 -16.57 -3.66 -1.01
CA PRO A 51 -17.71 -2.90 -0.51
C PRO A 51 -18.81 -3.82 0.00
N VAL A 52 -19.46 -3.45 1.10
CA VAL A 52 -20.58 -4.22 1.65
C VAL A 52 -21.71 -4.31 0.60
N PRO A 53 -22.15 -5.53 0.22
CA PRO A 53 -23.23 -5.69 -0.74
C PRO A 53 -24.55 -5.16 -0.19
N GLU A 54 -25.36 -4.57 -1.07
CA GLU A 54 -26.72 -4.16 -0.71
C GLU A 54 -27.58 -5.37 -0.30
N GLY A 55 -28.54 -5.14 0.59
CA GLY A 55 -29.48 -6.19 1.02
C GLY A 55 -28.88 -7.28 1.92
N LYS A 56 -27.60 -7.18 2.29
CA LYS A 56 -26.99 -8.05 3.31
C LYS A 56 -27.16 -7.42 4.69
N ASN A 57 -27.42 -8.23 5.72
CA ASN A 57 -27.48 -7.79 7.12
C ASN A 57 -26.07 -7.57 7.69
N LEU A 58 -25.30 -6.71 7.03
CA LEU A 58 -23.91 -6.39 7.34
C LEU A 58 -23.79 -4.92 7.80
N ARG A 59 -22.64 -4.59 8.39
CA ARG A 59 -22.37 -3.22 8.86
C ARG A 59 -22.30 -2.25 7.69
N LYS A 60 -23.27 -1.34 7.60
CA LYS A 60 -23.30 -0.28 6.57
C LYS A 60 -22.05 0.61 6.68
N GLY A 61 -21.45 0.94 5.53
CA GLY A 61 -20.26 1.82 5.45
C GLY A 61 -18.95 1.17 5.91
N TRP A 62 -18.90 -0.17 6.01
CA TRP A 62 -17.68 -0.92 6.31
C TRP A 62 -17.20 -1.72 5.08
N PHE A 63 -16.07 -2.42 5.20
CA PHE A 63 -15.68 -3.46 4.25
C PHE A 63 -16.36 -4.79 4.59
N CYS A 64 -16.42 -5.69 3.62
CA CYS A 64 -16.82 -7.08 3.80
C CYS A 64 -15.75 -7.98 3.17
N MET A 65 -15.69 -9.22 3.60
CA MET A 65 -14.89 -10.26 2.96
C MET A 65 -15.84 -11.21 2.27
N GLU A 66 -15.74 -11.34 0.94
CA GLU A 66 -16.62 -12.22 0.16
C GLU A 66 -16.50 -13.69 0.59
N ASP A 67 -15.28 -14.08 0.99
CA ASP A 67 -14.89 -15.46 1.24
C ASP A 67 -15.07 -15.90 2.72
N TYR A 68 -15.78 -15.12 3.53
CA TYR A 68 -16.05 -15.37 4.96
C TYR A 68 -17.51 -15.79 5.19
#